data_AF-A0A6J1NKH7-F1
#
_entry.id   AF-A0A6J1NKH7-F1
#
_cell.length_a   1.000
_cell.length_b   1.000
_cell.length_c   1.000
_cell.angle_alpha   90.00
_cell.angle_beta   90.00
_cell.angle_gamma   90.00
#
_symmetry.space_group_name_H-M   'P 1'
#
loop_
_entity.id
_entity.type
_entity.pdbx_description
1 polymer ?
#
loop_
_entity_poly.entity_id
_entity_poly.type
_entity_poly.pdbx_seq_one_letter_code
_entity_poly.pdbx_strand_id
1 'polypeptide(L)' 'MEAVKKAKERFAKYPLIYAKCSKQASVYARCVLLREDTVKKDDCAKEFQEFNACLQSASKELKTKI' A
#
# COMPACT_ATOMS: atom_id res chain seq x y z
N MET A 1 23.49 -12.56 -8.96
CA MET A 1 22.02 -12.81 -9.01
C MET A 1 21.32 -12.84 -7.65
N GLU A 2 22.03 -12.79 -6.51
CA GLU A 2 21.44 -12.82 -5.16
C GLU A 2 20.54 -11.61 -4.82
N ALA A 3 20.87 -10.42 -5.31
CA ALA A 3 20.05 -9.22 -5.10
C ALA A 3 18.64 -9.36 -5.72
N VAL A 4 18.55 -10.01 -6.88
CA VAL A 4 17.29 -10.24 -7.60
C VAL A 4 16.42 -11.26 -6.85
N LYS A 5 17.02 -12.32 -6.28
CA LYS A 5 16.30 -13.28 -5.42
C LYS A 5 15.69 -12.60 -4.20
N LYS A 6 16.47 -11.79 -3.47
CA LYS A 6 15.98 -11.05 -2.29
C LYS A 6 14.86 -10.05 -2.63
N ALA A 7 14.96 -9.39 -3.79
CA ALA A 7 13.89 -8.50 -4.27
C ALA A 7 12.61 -9.30 -4.60
N LYS A 8 12.74 -10.46 -5.24
CA LYS A 8 11.61 -11.34 -5.58
C LYS A 8 10.89 -11.85 -4.33
N GLU A 9 11.63 -12.23 -3.28
CA GLU A 9 11.07 -12.64 -1.99
C GLU A 9 10.34 -11.51 -1.27
N ARG A 10 10.82 -10.26 -1.37
CA ARG A 10 10.09 -9.09 -0.85
C ARG A 10 8.80 -8.85 -1.61
N PHE A 11 8.85 -8.85 -2.95
CA PHE A 11 7.67 -8.66 -3.78
C PHE A 11 6.62 -9.74 -3.57
N ALA A 12 7.03 -10.99 -3.34
CA ALA A 12 6.09 -12.08 -3.05
C ALA A 12 5.28 -11.87 -1.76
N LYS A 13 5.79 -11.06 -0.82
CA LYS A 13 5.10 -10.75 0.45
C LYS A 13 4.23 -9.50 0.36
N TYR A 14 4.42 -8.66 -0.66
CA TYR A 14 3.63 -7.46 -0.86
C TYR A 14 2.11 -7.73 -1.04
N PRO A 15 1.67 -8.76 -1.79
CA PRO A 15 0.25 -9.13 -1.87
C PRO A 15 -0.38 -9.48 -0.52
N LEU A 16 0.38 -10.11 0.38
CA LEU A 16 -0.10 -10.46 1.73
C LEU A 16 -0.30 -9.22 2.58
N ILE A 17 0.63 -8.26 2.48
CA ILE A 17 0.56 -6.96 3.16
C ILE A 17 -0.64 -6.16 2.60
N TYR A 18 -0.78 -6.14 1.27
CA TYR A 18 -1.88 -5.47 0.60
C TYR A 18 -3.24 -6.09 0.94
N ALA A 19 -3.33 -7.43 1.05
CA ALA A 19 -4.55 -8.12 1.44
C ALA A 19 -5.03 -7.71 2.84
N LYS A 20 -4.10 -7.60 3.81
CA LYS A 20 -4.40 -7.07 5.15
C LYS A 20 -4.93 -5.64 5.13
N CYS A 21 -4.41 -4.82 4.21
CA CYS A 21 -4.78 -3.41 4.07
C CYS A 21 -5.83 -3.15 2.98
N SER A 22 -6.51 -4.20 2.49
CA SER A 22 -7.45 -4.11 1.37
C SER A 22 -8.64 -3.18 1.66
N LYS A 23 -9.07 -3.08 2.92
CA LYS A 23 -10.09 -2.13 3.35
C LYS A 23 -9.63 -0.69 3.15
N GLN A 24 -8.48 -0.32 3.71
CA GLN A 24 -7.93 1.04 3.58
C GLN A 24 -7.60 1.37 2.11
N ALA A 25 -7.09 0.39 1.37
CA ALA A 25 -6.84 0.52 -0.07
C ALA A 25 -8.13 0.82 -0.85
N SER A 26 -9.24 0.16 -0.52
CA SER A 26 -10.52 0.37 -1.18
C SER A 26 -11.11 1.75 -0.87
N VAL A 27 -10.91 2.27 0.35
CA VAL A 27 -11.33 3.63 0.72
C VAL A 27 -10.51 4.68 -0.04
N TYR A 28 -9.19 4.51 -0.08
CA TYR A 28 -8.31 5.37 -0.88
C TYR A 28 -8.66 5.32 -2.38
N ALA A 29 -8.86 4.11 -2.93
CA ALA A 29 -9.25 3.93 -4.32
C ALA A 29 -10.62 4.58 -4.63
N ARG A 30 -11.59 4.49 -3.71
CA ARG A 30 -12.86 5.21 -3.85
C ARG A 30 -12.65 6.72 -3.91
N CYS A 31 -11.84 7.29 -3.04
CA CYS A 31 -11.56 8.73 -3.06
C CYS A 31 -10.93 9.17 -4.38
N VAL A 32 -9.96 8.40 -4.88
CA VAL A 32 -9.29 8.67 -6.17
C VAL A 32 -10.26 8.56 -7.35
N LEU A 33 -11.06 7.49 -7.40
CA LEU A 33 -12.04 7.26 -8.46
C LEU A 33 -13.17 8.30 -8.46
N LEU A 34 -13.59 8.78 -7.27
CA LEU A 34 -14.61 9.83 -7.18
C LEU A 34 -14.11 11.18 -7.72
N ARG A 35 -12.80 11.35 -7.83
CA ARG A 35 -12.12 12.60 -8.19
C ARG A 35 -11.24 12.45 -9.42
N GLU A 36 -11.49 11.44 -10.27
CA GLU A 36 -10.64 11.08 -11.41
C GLU A 36 -10.36 12.28 -12.35
N ASP A 37 -11.33 13.18 -12.55
CA ASP A 37 -11.20 14.41 -13.34
C ASP A 37 -10.39 15.54 -12.66
N THR A 38 -10.26 15.54 -11.34
CA THR A 38 -9.67 16.64 -10.55
C THR A 38 -8.73 16.16 -9.44
N VAL A 39 -8.08 15.01 -9.62
CA VAL A 39 -7.07 14.51 -8.68
C VAL A 39 -5.97 15.57 -8.55
N LYS A 40 -6.05 16.35 -7.48
CA LYS A 40 -4.99 17.23 -7.03
C LYS A 40 -4.19 16.48 -5.98
N LYS A 41 -2.89 16.78 -5.95
CA LYS A 41 -2.01 16.33 -4.88
C LYS A 41 -2.64 16.79 -3.56
N ASP A 42 -2.79 15.86 -2.61
CA ASP A 42 -3.38 16.02 -1.27
C ASP A 42 -4.90 15.80 -1.10
N ASP A 43 -5.72 15.64 -2.15
CA ASP A 43 -7.18 15.47 -1.98
C ASP A 43 -7.55 14.21 -1.16
N CYS A 44 -6.84 13.11 -1.37
CA CYS A 44 -7.02 11.84 -0.64
C CYS A 44 -5.87 11.58 0.36
N ALA A 45 -5.21 12.63 0.86
CA ALA A 45 -4.04 12.49 1.74
C ALA A 45 -4.36 11.74 3.04
N LYS A 46 -5.54 11.95 3.62
CA LYS A 46 -5.96 11.28 4.87
C LYS A 46 -6.10 9.77 4.67
N GLU A 47 -6.86 9.35 3.67
CA GLU A 47 -7.01 7.94 3.30
C GLU A 47 -5.68 7.30 2.92
N PHE A 48 -4.81 8.04 2.21
CA PHE A 48 -3.48 7.58 1.88
C PHE A 48 -2.60 7.39 3.12
N GLN A 49 -2.66 8.30 4.10
CA GLN A 49 -1.93 8.16 5.35
C GLN A 49 -2.39 6.94 6.15
N GLU A 50 -3.69 6.67 6.23
CA GLU A 50 -4.22 5.45 6.87
C GLU A 50 -3.78 4.18 6.13
N PHE A 51 -3.84 4.19 4.79
CA PHE A 51 -3.37 3.07 3.99
C PHE A 51 -1.86 2.84 4.17
N ASN A 52 -1.05 3.90 4.17
CA ASN A 52 0.39 3.82 4.37
C ASN A 52 0.75 3.36 5.80
N ALA A 53 0.04 3.83 6.83
CA ALA A 53 0.21 3.35 8.19
C ALA A 53 -0.11 1.85 8.31
N CYS A 54 -1.13 1.38 7.61
CA CYS A 54 -1.45 -0.05 7.52
C CYS A 54 -0.33 -0.82 6.81
N LEU A 55 0.17 -0.34 5.66
CA LEU A 55 1.27 -0.97 4.92
C LEU A 55 2.54 -1.07 5.77
N GLN A 56 2.92 -0.01 6.49
CA GLN A 56 4.07 -0.02 7.40
C GLN A 56 3.87 -0.99 8.56
N SER A 57 2.66 -1.08 9.12
CA SER A 57 2.36 -2.01 10.22
C SER A 57 2.43 -3.47 9.73
N ALA A 58 1.82 -3.77 8.59
CA ALA A 58 1.87 -5.10 7.98
C ALA A 58 3.29 -5.47 7.50
N SER A 59 4.08 -4.50 7.04
CA SER A 59 5.51 -4.65 6.71
C SER A 59 6.34 -5.07 7.94
N LYS A 60 6.09 -4.44 9.09
CA LYS A 60 6.73 -4.77 10.37
C LYS A 60 6.34 -6.18 10.84
N GLU A 61 5.06 -6.53 10.77
CA GLU A 61 4.57 -7.88 11.11
C GLU A 61 5.22 -8.96 10.25
N LEU A 62 5.33 -8.73 8.94
CA LEU A 62 5.91 -9.69 7.98
C LEU A 62 7.44 -9.61 7.87
N LYS A 63 8.09 -8.82 8.74
CA LYS A 63 9.55 -8.55 8.77
C LYS A 63 10.14 -8.25 7.38
N THR A 64 9.39 -7.52 6.56
CA THR A 64 9.72 -7.32 5.15
C THR A 64 9.68 -5.84 4.84
N LYS A 65 10.82 -5.25 4.45
CA LYS A 65 10.88 -3.85 4.04
C LYS A 65 10.10 -3.65 2.74
N ILE A 66 9.08 -2.80 2.80
CA ILE A 66 8.43 -2.18 1.64
C ILE A 66 9.17 -0.89 1.31
#